data_AF-A0A951HAL7-F1
#
_entry.id   AF-A0A951HAL7-F1
#
_cell.length_a   1.000
_cell.length_b   1.000
_cell.length_c   1.000
_cell.angle_alpha   90.00
_cell.angle_beta   90.00
_cell.angle_gamma   90.00
#
_symmetry.space_group_name_H-M   'P 1'
#
loop_
_entity.id
_entity.type
_entity.pdbx_description
1 polymer ?
#
loop_
_entity_poly.entity_id
_entity_poly.type
_entity_poly.pdbx_seq_one_letter_code
_entity_poly.pdbx_strand_id
1 'polypeptide(L)'
;MSDELTPQGGANGDHGDEADDIMSAAMDDTRYDEPTEEDERLIELVGYLVQGIVAHPDDVEVDQFFDDVGSIYGVRVHPEDVGRVIGKEGRIANSLRHVVKAAATKSGARVSVEIITDDAPLDVADSDAEDTPETGA
;
A
#
# COMPACT_ATOMS: atom_id res chain seq x y z
N MET A 1 77.22 -1.83 -1.62
CA MET A 1 76.67 -3.16 -1.33
C MET A 1 75.24 -2.90 -0.88
N SER A 2 74.35 -2.40 -1.74
CA SER A 2 73.86 -3.07 -2.95
C SER A 2 73.39 -4.46 -2.56
N ASP A 3 72.10 -4.61 -2.32
CA ASP A 3 71.37 -5.63 -3.05
C ASP A 3 69.90 -5.23 -3.20
N GLU A 4 69.47 -5.38 -4.43
CA GLU A 4 68.22 -5.01 -5.05
C GLU A 4 67.33 -6.25 -5.01
N LEU A 5 66.14 -6.14 -4.42
CA LEU A 5 65.05 -7.07 -4.73
C LEU A 5 63.73 -6.29 -4.71
N THR A 6 63.20 -6.02 -5.89
CA THR A 6 61.75 -5.97 -6.16
C THR A 6 61.47 -7.02 -7.24
N PRO A 7 60.22 -7.34 -7.60
CA PRO A 7 58.93 -7.27 -6.89
C PRO A 7 58.23 -8.66 -6.91
N GLN A 8 57.13 -8.87 -6.18
CA GLN A 8 56.00 -9.69 -6.67
C GLN A 8 54.78 -9.52 -5.76
N GLY A 9 53.60 -9.53 -6.37
CA GLY A 9 52.38 -10.05 -5.74
C GLY A 9 51.34 -9.02 -5.41
N GLY A 10 50.46 -8.75 -6.39
CA GLY A 10 49.22 -8.03 -6.14
C GLY A 10 48.23 -8.84 -5.30
N ALA A 11 47.32 -8.12 -4.68
CA ALA A 11 45.95 -8.57 -4.43
C ALA A 11 45.08 -7.31 -4.40
N ASN A 12 44.57 -6.94 -5.57
CA ASN A 12 43.27 -6.29 -5.62
C ASN A 12 42.25 -7.35 -5.18
N GLY A 13 41.78 -7.26 -3.94
CA GLY A 13 40.43 -7.66 -3.58
C GLY A 13 39.81 -6.38 -3.04
N ASP A 14 38.95 -5.67 -3.77
CA ASP A 14 37.60 -6.12 -4.11
C ASP A 14 37.03 -6.94 -2.96
N HIS A 15 36.35 -6.27 -2.04
CA HIS A 15 35.20 -6.76 -1.26
C HIS A 15 34.44 -5.50 -0.86
N GLY A 16 34.03 -4.73 -1.87
CA GLY A 16 32.91 -3.83 -1.72
C GLY A 16 31.65 -4.65 -1.86
N ASP A 17 31.28 -5.41 -0.82
CA ASP A 17 30.03 -6.20 -0.80
C ASP A 17 29.50 -6.46 0.63
N GLU A 18 30.08 -5.87 1.67
CA GLU A 18 29.62 -6.14 3.05
C GLU A 18 28.45 -5.23 3.49
N ALA A 19 28.07 -4.26 2.66
CA ALA A 19 26.92 -3.39 2.92
C ALA A 19 25.59 -3.97 2.41
N ASP A 20 25.62 -4.88 1.43
CA ASP A 20 24.42 -5.52 0.90
C ASP A 20 23.90 -6.63 1.84
N ASP A 21 24.79 -7.36 2.53
CA ASP A 21 24.39 -8.45 3.43
C ASP A 21 23.66 -7.98 4.70
N ILE A 22 23.92 -6.76 5.18
CA ILE A 22 23.23 -6.22 6.37
C ILE A 22 21.80 -5.79 6.03
N MET A 23 21.51 -5.46 4.77
CA MET A 23 20.13 -5.19 4.34
C MET A 23 19.28 -6.45 4.32
N SER A 24 19.85 -7.63 4.12
CA SER A 24 19.09 -8.89 4.07
C SER A 24 18.60 -9.40 5.43
N ALA A 25 19.23 -8.99 6.55
CA ALA A 25 18.98 -9.60 7.86
C ALA A 25 18.08 -8.77 8.79
N ALA A 26 17.73 -7.53 8.42
CA ALA A 26 16.77 -6.71 9.16
C ALA A 26 15.36 -6.70 8.52
N MET A 27 15.13 -7.54 7.50
CA MET A 27 13.85 -7.67 6.79
C MET A 27 13.11 -8.94 7.27
N ASP A 28 12.81 -9.04 8.57
CA ASP A 28 12.03 -10.16 9.14
C ASP A 28 10.65 -9.73 9.72
N ASP A 29 10.26 -8.45 9.61
CA ASP A 29 8.93 -8.03 10.12
C ASP A 29 8.23 -6.93 9.30
N THR A 30 8.75 -6.60 8.13
CA THR A 30 8.01 -5.81 7.14
C THR A 30 8.18 -6.50 5.81
N ARG A 31 7.19 -7.34 5.47
CA ARG A 31 6.99 -7.75 4.08
C ARG A 31 6.95 -6.46 3.26
N TYR A 32 7.95 -6.23 2.41
CA TYR A 32 7.68 -5.51 1.18
C TYR A 32 6.76 -6.43 0.38
N ASP A 33 5.48 -6.38 0.69
CA ASP A 33 4.44 -7.10 -0.04
C ASP A 33 4.34 -6.34 -1.36
N GLU A 34 4.99 -6.86 -2.40
CA GLU A 34 4.77 -6.34 -3.75
C GLU A 34 3.26 -6.43 -4.02
N PRO A 35 2.63 -5.37 -4.56
CA PRO A 35 1.19 -5.38 -4.81
C PRO A 35 0.86 -6.60 -5.65
N THR A 36 -0.06 -7.43 -5.18
CA THR A 36 -0.45 -8.62 -5.93
C THR A 36 -1.19 -8.19 -7.20
N GLU A 37 -1.26 -9.07 -8.21
CA GLU A 37 -2.09 -8.81 -9.41
C GLU A 37 -3.56 -8.51 -9.07
N GLU A 38 -4.03 -8.91 -7.88
CA GLU A 38 -5.37 -8.58 -7.42
C GLU A 38 -5.47 -7.16 -6.84
N ASP A 39 -4.44 -6.73 -6.11
CA ASP A 39 -4.35 -5.37 -5.59
C ASP A 39 -4.31 -4.36 -6.73
N GLU A 40 -3.51 -4.61 -7.77
CA GLU A 40 -3.48 -3.78 -8.98
C GLU A 40 -4.88 -3.65 -9.60
N ARG A 41 -5.64 -4.74 -9.70
CA ARG A 41 -7.02 -4.70 -10.20
C ARG A 41 -7.97 -3.91 -9.30
N LEU A 42 -7.80 -3.99 -7.98
CA LEU A 42 -8.63 -3.26 -7.03
C LEU A 42 -8.31 -1.77 -7.02
N ILE A 43 -7.04 -1.40 -7.13
CA ILE A 43 -6.57 -0.02 -7.31
C ILE A 43 -7.19 0.59 -8.57
N GLU A 44 -7.13 -0.13 -9.70
CA GLU A 44 -7.75 0.31 -10.95
C GLU A 44 -9.28 0.47 -10.82
N LEU A 45 -9.95 -0.49 -10.16
CA LEU A 45 -11.39 -0.42 -9.92
C LEU A 45 -11.77 0.80 -9.08
N VAL A 46 -11.06 1.03 -7.97
CA VAL A 46 -11.30 2.18 -7.08
C VAL A 46 -11.09 3.48 -7.84
N GLY A 47 -9.96 3.62 -8.53
CA GLY A 47 -9.66 4.80 -9.34
C GLY A 47 -10.73 5.06 -10.39
N TYR A 48 -11.14 4.04 -11.13
CA TYR A 48 -12.19 4.15 -12.15
C TYR A 48 -13.54 4.61 -11.56
N LEU A 49 -13.95 4.04 -10.43
CA LEU A 49 -15.20 4.41 -9.78
C LEU A 49 -15.18 5.86 -9.28
N VAL A 50 -14.06 6.29 -8.70
CA VAL A 50 -13.90 7.65 -8.15
C VAL A 50 -13.83 8.68 -9.27
N GLN A 51 -13.10 8.40 -10.35
CA GLN A 51 -13.03 9.27 -11.54
C GLN A 51 -14.41 9.58 -12.13
N GLY A 52 -15.37 8.65 -12.04
CA GLY A 52 -16.75 8.89 -12.48
C GLY A 52 -17.58 9.80 -11.55
N ILE A 53 -17.11 10.04 -10.32
CA ILE A 53 -17.83 10.80 -9.28
C ILE A 53 -17.30 12.23 -9.16
N VAL A 54 -16.03 12.47 -9.45
CA VAL A 54 -15.33 13.75 -9.24
C VAL A 54 -15.45 14.71 -10.44
N ALA A 55 -14.99 15.95 -10.30
CA ALA A 55 -14.87 16.92 -11.39
C ALA A 55 -13.45 16.95 -11.93
N HIS A 56 -12.47 16.55 -11.12
CA HIS A 56 -11.05 16.55 -11.46
C HIS A 56 -10.56 15.09 -11.45
N PRO A 57 -10.85 14.32 -12.51
CA PRO A 57 -10.46 12.91 -12.59
C PRO A 57 -8.94 12.73 -12.67
N ASP A 58 -8.22 13.75 -13.13
CA ASP A 58 -6.76 13.75 -13.24
C ASP A 58 -6.06 13.88 -11.86
N ASP A 59 -6.78 14.36 -10.84
CA ASP A 59 -6.27 14.53 -9.47
C ASP A 59 -6.66 13.34 -8.57
N VAL A 60 -7.09 12.22 -9.16
CA VAL A 60 -7.43 10.99 -8.41
C VAL A 60 -6.20 10.11 -8.31
N GLU A 61 -5.69 9.97 -7.10
CA GLU A 61 -4.59 9.05 -6.78
C GLU A 61 -5.08 7.98 -5.82
N VAL A 62 -4.68 6.73 -6.07
CA VAL A 62 -5.03 5.59 -5.22
C VAL A 62 -3.75 4.94 -4.75
N ASP A 63 -3.55 4.96 -3.44
CA ASP A 63 -2.44 4.31 -2.76
C ASP A 63 -2.90 3.05 -2.07
N GLN A 64 -2.02 2.07 -1.97
CA GLN A 64 -2.23 0.89 -1.16
C GLN A 64 -1.35 0.94 0.09
N PHE A 65 -1.96 0.58 1.22
CA PHE A 65 -1.29 0.34 2.47
C PHE A 65 -1.68 -1.03 3.00
N PHE A 66 -0.79 -1.65 3.77
CA PHE A 66 -1.07 -2.90 4.47
C PHE A 66 -1.10 -2.60 5.97
N ASP A 67 -2.12 -3.10 6.65
CA ASP A 67 -2.19 -3.11 8.12
C ASP A 67 -2.16 -4.56 8.64
N ASP A 68 -2.21 -4.74 9.97
CA ASP A 68 -2.28 -6.06 10.60
C ASP A 68 -3.54 -6.87 10.24
N VAL A 69 -4.54 -6.20 9.67
CA VAL A 69 -5.90 -6.71 9.47
C VAL A 69 -6.14 -7.06 7.99
N GLY A 70 -5.48 -6.38 7.04
CA GLY A 70 -5.60 -6.53 5.59
C GLY A 70 -5.10 -5.32 4.77
N SER A 71 -5.68 -5.12 3.59
CA SER A 71 -5.29 -4.06 2.64
C SER A 71 -6.17 -2.82 2.78
N ILE A 72 -5.55 -1.64 2.89
CA ILE A 72 -6.21 -0.34 2.87
C ILE A 72 -5.92 0.35 1.55
N TYR A 73 -6.98 0.72 0.81
CA TYR A 73 -6.85 1.55 -0.38
C TYR A 73 -7.18 3.00 -0.03
N GLY A 74 -6.16 3.84 0.02
CA GLY A 74 -6.26 5.27 0.27
C GLY A 74 -6.52 6.03 -1.02
N VAL A 75 -7.61 6.79 -1.07
CA VAL A 75 -7.99 7.60 -2.22
C VAL A 75 -7.73 9.06 -1.90
N ARG A 76 -6.83 9.69 -2.65
CA ARG A 76 -6.62 11.15 -2.65
C ARG A 76 -7.35 11.73 -3.84
N VAL A 77 -8.02 12.85 -3.62
CA VAL A 77 -8.74 13.59 -4.66
C VAL A 77 -8.53 15.09 -4.44
N HIS A 78 -8.85 15.88 -5.46
CA HIS A 78 -8.88 17.33 -5.33
C HIS A 78 -9.79 17.76 -4.15
N PRO A 79 -9.39 18.77 -3.34
CA PRO A 79 -10.14 19.19 -2.15
C PRO A 79 -11.60 19.58 -2.44
N GLU A 80 -11.90 20.09 -3.64
CA GLU A 80 -13.27 20.42 -4.05
C GLU A 80 -14.15 19.18 -4.30
N ASP A 81 -13.54 18.03 -4.55
CA ASP A 81 -14.22 16.79 -4.87
C ASP A 81 -14.41 15.86 -3.67
N VAL A 82 -13.69 16.08 -2.55
CA VAL A 82 -13.82 15.31 -1.30
C VAL A 82 -15.29 15.20 -0.85
N GLY A 83 -16.02 16.33 -0.86
CA GLY A 83 -17.43 16.36 -0.46
C GLY A 83 -18.33 15.54 -1.38
N ARG A 84 -17.97 15.37 -2.65
CA ARG A 84 -18.71 14.55 -3.62
C ARG A 84 -18.41 13.07 -3.44
N VAL A 85 -17.16 12.70 -3.17
CA VAL A 85 -16.74 11.31 -2.93
C VAL A 85 -17.32 10.79 -1.62
N ILE A 86 -17.29 11.58 -0.55
CA ILE A 86 -17.97 11.22 0.70
C ILE A 86 -19.49 11.13 0.45
N GLY A 87 -20.03 12.13 -0.24
CA GLY A 87 -21.46 12.24 -0.52
C GLY A 87 -22.29 12.57 0.71
N LYS A 88 -23.57 12.87 0.49
CA LYS A 88 -24.51 13.18 1.59
C LYS A 88 -24.65 11.96 2.52
N GLU A 89 -24.41 12.16 3.82
CA GLU A 89 -24.43 11.10 4.85
C GLU A 89 -23.42 9.97 4.61
N GLY A 90 -22.34 10.22 3.86
CA GLY A 90 -21.35 9.18 3.56
C GLY A 90 -21.85 8.09 2.60
N ARG A 91 -22.99 8.29 1.93
CA ARG A 91 -23.67 7.26 1.15
C ARG A 91 -22.84 6.78 -0.05
N ILE A 92 -22.04 7.67 -0.65
CA ILE A 92 -21.18 7.34 -1.79
C ILE A 92 -19.94 6.57 -1.30
N ALA A 93 -19.25 7.08 -0.28
CA ALA A 93 -18.12 6.38 0.35
C ALA A 93 -18.49 4.97 0.84
N ASN A 94 -19.64 4.83 1.51
CA ASN A 94 -20.12 3.52 1.95
C ASN A 94 -20.40 2.58 0.77
N SER A 95 -20.95 3.09 -0.33
CA SER A 95 -21.20 2.27 -1.52
C SER A 95 -19.90 1.80 -2.15
N LEU A 96 -18.88 2.67 -2.24
CA LEU A 96 -17.55 2.33 -2.73
C LEU A 96 -16.92 1.22 -1.88
N ARG A 97 -16.95 1.37 -0.55
CA ARG A 97 -16.46 0.35 0.40
C ARG A 97 -17.11 -1.01 0.19
N HIS A 98 -18.43 -1.06 -0.01
CA HIS A 98 -19.13 -2.33 -0.26
C HIS A 98 -18.73 -2.96 -1.60
N VAL A 99 -18.56 -2.17 -2.66
CA VAL A 99 -18.15 -2.69 -3.97
C VAL A 99 -16.75 -3.29 -3.91
N VAL A 100 -15.81 -2.61 -3.26
CA VAL A 100 -14.43 -3.10 -3.08
C VAL A 100 -14.40 -4.35 -2.21
N LYS A 101 -15.13 -4.37 -1.08
CA LYS A 101 -15.27 -5.56 -0.22
C LYS A 101 -15.86 -6.75 -0.99
N ALA A 102 -16.88 -6.52 -1.83
CA ALA A 102 -17.47 -7.56 -2.67
C ALA A 102 -16.47 -8.08 -3.73
N ALA A 103 -15.68 -7.20 -4.33
CA ALA A 103 -14.66 -7.57 -5.32
C ALA A 103 -13.52 -8.40 -4.68
N ALA A 104 -13.13 -8.07 -3.45
CA ALA A 104 -12.09 -8.77 -2.69
C ALA A 104 -12.57 -10.05 -1.99
N THR A 105 -13.88 -10.35 -1.97
CA THR A 105 -14.43 -11.52 -1.24
C THR A 105 -13.80 -12.85 -1.69
N LYS A 106 -13.24 -12.92 -2.91
CA LYS A 106 -12.58 -14.12 -3.42
C LYS A 106 -11.24 -14.45 -2.77
N SER A 107 -10.47 -13.48 -2.27
CA SER A 107 -9.18 -13.74 -1.62
C SER A 107 -9.29 -13.98 -0.13
N GLY A 108 -10.42 -13.65 0.49
CA GLY A 108 -10.57 -13.71 1.95
C GLY A 108 -9.72 -12.68 2.69
N ALA A 109 -9.05 -11.78 1.96
CA ALA A 109 -8.34 -10.64 2.51
C ALA A 109 -9.37 -9.61 3.00
N ARG A 110 -9.12 -9.03 4.18
CA ARG A 110 -9.89 -7.86 4.61
C ARG A 110 -9.43 -6.67 3.80
N VAL A 111 -10.38 -5.91 3.27
CA VAL A 111 -10.09 -4.70 2.50
C VAL A 111 -10.88 -3.52 3.04
N SER A 112 -10.26 -2.35 3.07
CA SER A 112 -10.88 -1.09 3.45
C SER A 112 -10.56 0.01 2.43
N VAL A 113 -11.44 1.01 2.34
CA VAL A 113 -11.23 2.20 1.49
C VAL A 113 -11.28 3.44 2.38
N GLU A 114 -10.20 4.19 2.35
CA GLU A 114 -9.98 5.42 3.11
C GLU A 114 -9.95 6.61 2.14
N ILE A 115 -10.61 7.71 2.49
CA ILE A 115 -10.54 8.95 1.68
C ILE A 115 -9.58 9.87 2.43
N ILE A 116 -8.39 10.06 1.86
CA ILE A 116 -7.31 10.79 2.52
C ILE A 116 -7.48 12.28 2.26
N THR A 117 -7.56 13.04 3.35
CA THR A 117 -7.49 14.50 3.36
C THR A 117 -6.24 14.92 4.12
N ASP A 118 -5.56 15.99 3.71
CA ASP A 118 -4.29 16.47 4.30
C ASP A 118 -4.32 16.77 5.82
N ASP A 119 -5.48 16.75 6.47
CA ASP A 119 -5.66 17.16 7.88
C ASP A 119 -5.61 16.00 8.89
N ALA A 120 -5.50 14.74 8.46
CA ALA A 120 -5.50 13.59 9.38
C ALA A 120 -4.17 12.83 9.35
N PRO A 121 -3.47 12.68 10.50
CA PRO A 121 -2.41 11.69 10.60
C PRO A 121 -3.02 10.29 10.44
N LEU A 122 -2.34 9.44 9.66
CA LEU A 122 -2.63 8.01 9.58
C LEU A 122 -2.21 7.35 10.91
N ASP A 123 -2.97 7.57 11.98
CA ASP A 123 -2.91 6.73 13.17
C ASP A 123 -3.78 5.50 12.92
N VAL A 124 -3.13 4.43 12.45
CA VAL A 124 -3.64 3.06 12.47
C VAL A 124 -3.64 2.52 13.90
N ALA A 125 -4.38 3.18 14.79
CA ALA A 125 -4.54 2.76 16.17
C ALA A 125 -6.01 2.86 16.55
N ASP A 126 -6.82 1.89 16.09
CA ASP A 126 -7.78 1.24 16.96
C ASP A 126 -8.22 -0.07 16.31
N SER A 127 -7.57 -1.13 16.79
CA SER A 127 -8.11 -2.48 16.89
C SER A 127 -9.48 -2.43 17.58
N ASP A 128 -10.57 -2.63 16.82
CA ASP A 128 -11.80 -3.37 17.19
C ASP A 128 -13.01 -2.91 16.36
N ALA A 129 -13.56 -3.81 15.54
CA ALA A 129 -15.02 -4.03 15.41
C ALA A 129 -15.33 -5.11 14.35
N GLU A 130 -15.62 -6.29 14.87
CA GLU A 130 -16.56 -7.32 14.41
C GLU A 130 -17.16 -7.21 12.99
N ASP A 131 -16.82 -8.18 12.13
CA ASP A 131 -17.76 -8.75 11.16
C ASP A 131 -17.40 -10.22 10.99
N THR A 132 -17.93 -11.05 11.90
CA THR A 132 -17.94 -12.50 11.69
C THR A 132 -18.96 -12.76 10.60
N PRO A 133 -18.61 -13.42 9.48
CA PRO A 133 -19.65 -13.87 8.56
C PRO A 133 -20.48 -14.92 9.31
N GLU A 134 -21.72 -14.56 9.69
CA GLU A 134 -22.76 -15.53 10.04
C GLU A 134 -22.97 -16.43 8.82
N THR A 135 -22.26 -17.55 8.82
CA THR A 135 -22.54 -18.68 7.93
C THR A 135 -23.89 -19.24 8.35
N GLY A 136 -24.88 -19.06 7.48
CA GLY A 136 -26.22 -19.58 7.68
C GLY A 136 -26.27 -21.10 7.80
N ALA A 137 -27.22 -21.57 8.61
CA ALA A 137 -27.94 -22.83 8.47
C ALA A 137 -29.31 -22.68 9.13
#